data_AF-A0A9J7JRF0-F1
#
_entry.id   AF-A0A9J7JRF0-F1
#
_cell.length_a   1.000
_cell.length_b   1.000
_cell.length_c   1.000
_cell.angle_alpha   90.00
_cell.angle_beta   90.00
_cell.angle_gamma   90.00
#
_symmetry.space_group_name_H-M   'P 1'
#
loop_
_entity.id
_entity.type
_entity.pdbx_description
1 polymer ?
#
loop_
_entity_poly.entity_id
_entity_poly.type
_entity_poly.pdbx_seq_one_letter_code
_entity_poly.pdbx_strand_id
1 'polypeptide(L)'
;MVALRLSWCAAEFLTSKLMSEKSEAKIAPKRTIYTIEGARKENRSKAKADNVGSALGPDWHGGLDLKGPQEFSHSIHIETRCEVKKIYLQEEFKITKKKPLAFPKHQDKSVTLDKEMWPVYVELTNGKIYGCDFLVSATGVTPNVQPFLHGNNFDLGEDGGLKVDDQMRTSLPDIYAAGDICTACWQPSPVWQQMRLWTQARQMGWYAAKCMAAASLGHPIDMDFSFELFAHVTKFFNYKVVLLGKYNAQGLGSDHELMLRCTRGQEYIKVVMQNGRMMGAVLIGETDLEETFENLILNQMDLSSYGEDLLDPNIDIEDYFD
;
A
#
# COMPACT_ATOMS: atom_id res chain seq x y z
N MET A 1 -3.19 -5.70 0.21
CA MET A 1 -2.90 -4.78 1.33
C MET A 1 -1.98 -3.70 0.78
N VAL A 2 -2.46 -2.46 0.61
CA VAL A 2 -1.59 -1.37 0.13
C VAL A 2 -0.68 -0.98 1.29
N ALA A 3 0.62 -1.27 1.16
CA ALA A 3 1.61 -0.81 2.13
C ALA A 3 1.82 0.70 1.91
N LEU A 4 1.06 1.50 2.64
CA LEU A 4 1.22 2.95 2.68
C LEU A 4 2.55 3.29 3.35
N ARG A 5 3.54 3.72 2.56
CA ARG A 5 4.71 4.44 3.08
C ARG A 5 4.27 5.88 3.35
N LEU A 6 4.03 6.18 4.62
CA LEU A 6 3.56 7.48 5.11
C LEU A 6 4.74 8.29 5.65
N SER A 7 4.68 9.63 5.55
CA SER A 7 5.68 10.53 6.14
C SER A 7 5.69 10.43 7.68
N TRP A 8 6.72 10.99 8.32
CA TRP A 8 6.83 11.04 9.80
C TRP A 8 5.56 11.65 10.44
N CYS A 9 5.06 12.76 9.89
CA CYS A 9 3.83 13.40 10.35
C CYS A 9 2.59 12.51 10.24
N ALA A 10 2.46 11.70 9.17
CA ALA A 10 1.34 10.77 9.03
C ALA A 10 1.46 9.55 9.96
N ALA A 11 2.67 9.15 10.33
CA ALA A 11 2.88 8.11 11.31
C ALA A 11 2.57 8.60 12.74
N GLU A 12 3.01 9.80 13.11
CA GLU A 12 2.62 10.47 14.36
C GLU A 12 1.10 10.67 14.46
N PHE A 13 0.45 11.06 13.35
CA PHE A 13 -1.00 11.21 13.26
C PHE A 13 -1.74 9.95 13.74
N LEU A 14 -1.34 8.77 13.24
CA LEU A 14 -1.94 7.48 13.57
C LEU A 14 -1.52 6.93 14.94
N THR A 15 -0.43 7.45 15.52
CA THR A 15 0.09 6.99 16.82
C THR A 15 -0.92 7.22 17.93
N SER A 16 -1.64 8.35 17.93
CA SER A 16 -2.67 8.63 18.93
C SER A 16 -3.76 7.54 19.01
N LYS A 17 -4.13 6.92 17.89
CA LYS A 17 -5.12 5.83 17.83
C LYS A 17 -4.54 4.45 18.14
N LEU A 18 -3.27 4.21 17.81
CA LEU A 18 -2.54 3.03 18.28
C LEU A 18 -2.46 2.99 19.81
N MET A 19 -2.44 4.17 20.43
CA MET A 19 -2.29 4.35 21.88
C MET A 19 -3.62 4.56 22.63
N SER A 20 -4.73 4.82 21.94
CA SER A 20 -6.04 5.01 22.59
C SER A 20 -6.69 3.67 22.93
N GLU A 21 -7.18 3.52 24.17
CA GLU A 21 -7.98 2.36 24.56
C GLU A 21 -9.19 2.19 23.64
N LYS A 22 -9.46 0.95 23.20
CA LYS A 22 -10.72 0.65 22.52
C LYS A 22 -11.84 0.77 23.55
N SER A 23 -12.75 1.72 23.38
CA SER A 23 -14.04 1.65 24.07
C SER A 23 -14.73 0.35 23.65
N GLU A 24 -15.16 -0.46 24.61
CA GLU A 24 -16.00 -1.64 24.36
C GLU A 24 -17.33 -1.21 23.75
N ALA A 25 -17.40 -1.11 22.42
CA ALA A 25 -18.67 -1.03 21.73
C ALA A 25 -19.30 -2.43 21.75
N LYS A 26 -20.47 -2.57 22.39
CA LYS A 26 -21.28 -3.79 22.33
C LYS A 26 -21.67 -4.06 20.88
N ILE A 27 -21.01 -5.02 20.25
CA ILE A 27 -21.35 -5.51 18.91
C ILE A 27 -22.60 -6.39 19.05
N ALA A 28 -23.73 -5.93 18.50
CA ALA A 28 -24.93 -6.76 18.37
C ALA A 28 -24.69 -7.88 17.34
N PRO A 29 -25.04 -9.15 17.64
CA PRO A 29 -24.59 -10.29 16.84
C PRO A 29 -25.49 -10.53 15.63
N LYS A 30 -24.93 -10.44 14.41
CA LYS A 30 -25.49 -11.10 13.22
C LYS A 30 -24.74 -12.41 12.94
N ARG A 31 -25.27 -13.47 13.58
CA ARG A 31 -25.27 -14.92 13.28
C ARG A 31 -23.97 -15.70 12.99
N THR A 32 -23.76 -16.63 13.94
CA THR A 32 -23.35 -18.06 13.93
C THR A 32 -21.92 -18.49 13.55
N ILE A 33 -21.31 -19.17 14.53
CA ILE A 33 -19.94 -19.64 14.67
C ILE A 33 -19.76 -21.03 14.05
N TYR A 34 -18.62 -21.24 13.36
CA TYR A 34 -17.91 -22.52 13.32
C TYR A 34 -16.44 -22.27 13.67
N THR A 35 -15.88 -23.14 14.52
CA THR A 35 -14.50 -23.10 15.02
C THR A 35 -13.67 -24.18 14.32
N ILE A 36 -12.48 -23.85 13.84
CA ILE A 36 -11.21 -24.56 14.07
C ILE A 36 -10.09 -23.53 13.82
N GLU A 37 -9.31 -23.32 14.88
CA GLU A 37 -7.88 -23.05 15.01
C GLU A 37 -7.08 -22.42 13.84
N GLY A 38 -6.17 -21.51 14.19
CA GLY A 38 -4.91 -21.42 13.43
C GLY A 38 -4.29 -20.05 13.19
N ALA A 39 -4.14 -19.24 14.24
CA ALA A 39 -3.07 -18.25 14.45
C ALA A 39 -2.92 -17.03 13.50
N ARG A 40 -2.28 -16.00 14.06
CA ARG A 40 -1.96 -14.61 13.59
C ARG A 40 -0.45 -14.39 13.83
N LYS A 41 0.35 -13.50 13.22
CA LYS A 41 0.21 -12.37 12.30
C LYS A 41 1.62 -11.96 11.79
N GLU A 42 1.67 -11.22 10.69
CA GLU A 42 2.56 -10.07 10.33
C GLU A 42 4.10 -10.15 10.34
N ASN A 43 4.65 -10.01 9.12
CA ASN A 43 5.58 -8.99 8.57
C ASN A 43 6.88 -8.60 9.28
N ARG A 44 7.94 -8.36 8.47
CA ARG A 44 8.96 -7.30 8.69
C ARG A 44 9.83 -6.94 7.45
N SER A 45 9.87 -5.64 7.15
CA SER A 45 11.04 -4.75 6.90
C SER A 45 12.22 -5.00 5.91
N LYS A 46 12.24 -4.17 4.85
CA LYS A 46 13.16 -3.03 4.51
C LYS A 46 14.72 -3.12 4.42
N ALA A 47 15.31 -3.20 3.21
CA ALA A 47 16.46 -2.40 2.67
C ALA A 47 16.43 -2.50 1.13
N LYS A 48 17.04 -1.70 0.25
CA LYS A 48 18.03 -0.60 0.21
C LYS A 48 17.66 0.28 -1.02
N ALA A 49 18.21 1.48 -1.11
CA ALA A 49 17.84 2.51 -2.09
C ALA A 49 18.40 2.24 -3.49
N ASP A 50 17.49 2.25 -4.47
CA ASP A 50 17.63 2.85 -5.80
C ASP A 50 16.20 3.25 -6.24
N ASN A 51 16.02 4.48 -6.77
CA ASN A 51 14.76 5.23 -6.95
C ASN A 51 14.09 5.75 -5.66
N VAL A 52 14.66 6.82 -5.09
CA VAL A 52 14.14 7.45 -3.87
C VAL A 52 13.01 8.43 -4.20
N GLY A 53 11.76 8.01 -3.98
CA GLY A 53 10.63 8.92 -3.79
C GLY A 53 10.57 9.44 -2.33
N SER A 54 9.97 10.61 -2.10
CA SER A 54 10.11 11.40 -0.86
C SER A 54 9.33 10.93 0.38
N ALA A 55 8.98 9.64 0.48
CA ALA A 55 8.27 9.09 1.65
C ALA A 55 9.24 8.37 2.61
N LEU A 56 9.25 8.79 3.89
CA LEU A 56 9.93 8.06 4.98
C LEU A 56 9.24 6.70 5.20
N GLY A 57 9.99 5.68 5.62
CA GLY A 57 9.42 4.34 5.86
C GLY A 57 9.27 3.98 7.35
N PRO A 58 9.18 2.69 7.71
CA PRO A 58 8.80 2.19 9.04
C PRO A 58 9.77 2.53 10.18
N ASP A 59 10.80 3.35 9.94
CA ASP A 59 11.82 3.76 10.92
C ASP A 59 11.32 4.90 11.85
N TRP A 60 10.05 5.32 11.73
CA TRP A 60 9.49 6.50 12.42
C TRP A 60 9.37 6.35 13.95
N HIS A 61 9.33 5.13 14.47
CA HIS A 61 9.18 4.87 15.91
C HIS A 61 10.54 4.86 16.65
N GLY A 62 11.66 4.97 15.93
CA GLY A 62 13.02 4.90 16.50
C GLY A 62 13.33 6.12 17.36
N GLY A 63 12.85 6.13 18.61
CA GLY A 63 13.13 7.19 19.59
C GLY A 63 11.98 7.54 20.54
N LEU A 64 10.79 6.93 20.41
CA LEU A 64 9.63 7.25 21.24
C LEU A 64 9.36 6.15 22.30
N ASP A 65 9.37 6.52 23.58
CA ASP A 65 8.95 5.65 24.69
C ASP A 65 7.43 5.83 24.93
N LEU A 66 6.65 4.85 24.49
CA LEU A 66 5.19 4.91 24.42
C LEU A 66 4.56 4.37 25.72
N LYS A 67 3.86 5.21 26.50
CA LYS A 67 3.14 4.81 27.73
C LYS A 67 1.68 5.31 27.74
N GLY A 68 0.76 4.45 28.16
CA GLY A 68 -0.68 4.73 28.27
C GLY A 68 -1.24 4.57 29.71
N PRO A 69 -2.50 4.95 29.96
CA PRO A 69 -3.12 4.99 31.30
C PRO A 69 -3.51 3.62 31.88
N GLN A 70 -3.60 2.56 31.07
CA GLN A 70 -3.46 1.17 31.49
C GLN A 70 -2.25 0.55 30.76
N GLU A 71 -1.40 -0.18 31.50
CA GLU A 71 -0.19 -0.82 30.94
C GLU A 71 -0.53 -2.04 30.06
N PHE A 72 -0.99 -1.80 28.83
CA PHE A 72 -0.91 -2.79 27.75
C PHE A 72 0.28 -2.45 26.86
N SER A 73 1.47 -2.97 27.21
CA SER A 73 2.64 -2.85 26.34
C SER A 73 2.54 -3.86 25.18
N HIS A 74 2.24 -3.38 23.97
CA HIS A 74 2.51 -4.20 22.78
C HIS A 74 4.00 -4.06 22.46
N SER A 75 4.79 -5.13 22.67
CA SER A 75 6.21 -5.14 22.32
C SER A 75 6.37 -5.32 20.81
N ILE A 76 6.33 -4.20 20.07
CA ILE A 76 6.63 -4.20 18.64
C ILE A 76 8.15 -4.17 18.47
N HIS A 77 8.73 -5.29 18.03
CA HIS A 77 10.08 -5.29 17.49
C HIS A 77 9.99 -4.96 15.98
N ILE A 78 11.00 -4.32 15.39
CA ILE A 78 11.13 -4.12 13.94
C ILE A 78 12.56 -4.48 13.58
N GLU A 79 12.72 -5.47 12.71
CA GLU A 79 14.03 -5.91 12.22
C GLU A 79 14.19 -5.42 10.80
N THR A 80 15.04 -4.44 10.52
CA THR A 80 15.24 -3.93 9.15
C THR A 80 16.48 -4.52 8.50
N ARG A 81 16.62 -4.24 7.21
CA ARG A 81 17.70 -4.62 6.31
C ARG A 81 17.89 -6.12 6.19
N CYS A 82 16.77 -6.83 6.12
CA CYS A 82 16.73 -8.27 6.00
C CYS A 82 15.57 -8.71 5.11
N GLU A 83 15.66 -9.94 4.61
CA GLU A 83 14.58 -10.65 3.95
C GLU A 83 14.36 -11.99 4.65
N VAL A 84 13.21 -12.61 4.40
CA VAL A 84 12.99 -13.99 4.82
C VAL A 84 13.85 -14.90 3.96
N LYS A 85 14.84 -15.54 4.59
CA LYS A 85 15.72 -16.50 3.95
C LYS A 85 15.09 -17.89 3.91
N LYS A 86 14.50 -18.32 5.03
CA LYS A 86 13.83 -19.62 5.13
C LYS A 86 12.77 -19.61 6.24
N ILE A 87 11.66 -20.29 5.98
CA ILE A 87 10.65 -20.60 6.98
C ILE A 87 10.82 -22.07 7.34
N TYR A 88 10.77 -22.37 8.63
CA TYR A 88 10.83 -23.72 9.17
C TYR A 88 9.55 -24.02 9.93
N LEU A 89 8.99 -25.20 9.70
CA LEU A 89 8.00 -25.76 10.62
C LEU A 89 8.71 -26.25 11.90
N GLN A 90 7.94 -26.37 12.98
CA GLN A 90 8.44 -26.80 14.29
C GLN A 90 9.37 -28.03 14.22
N GLU A 91 8.94 -29.11 13.54
CA GLU A 91 9.74 -30.35 13.42
C GLU A 91 11.01 -30.18 12.58
N GLU A 92 10.95 -29.41 11.50
CA GLU A 92 12.13 -29.12 10.68
C GLU A 92 13.17 -28.35 11.48
N PHE A 93 12.72 -27.41 12.29
CA PHE A 93 13.60 -26.58 13.12
C PHE A 93 14.35 -27.42 14.17
N LYS A 94 13.69 -28.42 14.79
CA LYS A 94 14.35 -29.35 15.75
C LYS A 94 15.60 -30.00 15.16
N ILE A 95 15.54 -30.38 13.88
CA ILE A 95 16.63 -31.08 13.18
C ILE A 95 17.80 -30.13 12.94
N THR A 96 17.55 -28.84 12.72
CA THR A 96 18.60 -27.88 12.37
C THR A 96 19.59 -27.59 13.50
N LYS A 97 19.23 -27.87 14.77
CA LYS A 97 19.98 -27.48 15.98
C LYS A 97 20.33 -25.99 16.06
N LYS A 98 19.65 -25.14 15.27
CA LYS A 98 19.79 -23.68 15.32
C LYS A 98 19.09 -23.15 16.56
N LYS A 99 19.50 -21.97 17.04
CA LYS A 99 18.90 -21.31 18.20
C LYS A 99 18.11 -20.08 17.78
N PRO A 100 16.83 -19.96 18.17
CA PRO A 100 16.06 -18.75 17.93
C PRO A 100 16.53 -17.63 18.87
N LEU A 101 16.37 -16.39 18.45
CA LEU A 101 16.53 -15.20 19.26
C LEU A 101 15.21 -14.89 19.97
N ALA A 102 15.30 -14.51 21.24
CA ALA A 102 14.17 -13.95 21.96
C ALA A 102 13.85 -12.55 21.43
N PHE A 103 12.58 -12.15 21.45
CA PHE A 103 12.21 -10.77 21.20
C PHE A 103 12.72 -9.88 22.35
N PRO A 104 13.26 -8.67 22.05
CA PRO A 104 13.64 -7.71 23.09
C PRO A 104 12.39 -7.34 23.92
N LYS A 105 12.43 -7.57 25.24
CA LYS A 105 11.42 -7.07 26.17
C LYS A 105 11.84 -5.68 26.66
N HIS A 106 10.93 -4.72 26.64
CA HIS A 106 11.14 -3.44 27.33
C HIS A 106 11.07 -3.71 28.84
N GLN A 107 12.11 -3.28 29.57
CA GLN A 107 12.35 -3.41 31.01
C GLN A 107 12.98 -4.73 31.49
N ASP A 108 14.07 -4.55 32.24
CA ASP A 108 14.78 -5.53 33.05
C ASP A 108 13.82 -6.50 33.76
N LYS A 109 13.88 -7.77 33.36
CA LYS A 109 13.93 -8.95 34.23
C LYS A 109 13.88 -10.19 33.35
N SER A 110 15.01 -10.91 33.29
CA SER A 110 15.10 -12.31 32.89
C SER A 110 14.59 -12.62 31.47
N VAL A 111 15.52 -12.93 30.57
CA VAL A 111 15.22 -13.68 29.35
C VAL A 111 14.68 -15.04 29.79
N THR A 112 13.36 -15.16 29.92
CA THR A 112 12.71 -16.46 29.95
C THR A 112 12.92 -17.05 28.57
N LEU A 113 13.86 -17.99 28.44
CA LEU A 113 13.87 -18.94 27.33
C LEU A 113 12.44 -19.46 27.19
N ASP A 114 11.81 -19.22 26.04
CA ASP A 114 10.51 -19.81 25.74
C ASP A 114 10.68 -21.33 25.93
N LYS A 115 10.06 -21.85 27.00
CA LYS A 115 10.09 -23.28 27.32
C LYS A 115 9.30 -24.09 26.28
N GLU A 116 8.54 -23.42 25.43
CA GLU A 116 7.72 -24.00 24.40
C GLU A 116 8.29 -23.68 23.03
N MET A 117 8.35 -24.70 22.19
CA MET A 117 8.73 -24.54 20.81
C MET A 117 7.64 -23.83 20.04
N TRP A 118 8.01 -22.80 19.29
CA TRP A 118 7.11 -22.13 18.35
C TRP A 118 6.67 -23.07 17.21
N PRO A 119 5.44 -22.92 16.68
CA PRO A 119 4.97 -23.70 15.54
C PRO A 119 5.71 -23.35 14.24
N VAL A 120 6.19 -22.11 14.12
CA VAL A 120 6.92 -21.61 12.94
C VAL A 120 8.17 -20.85 13.38
N TYR A 121 9.27 -21.02 12.63
CA TYR A 121 10.47 -20.22 12.76
C TYR A 121 10.83 -19.55 11.43
N VAL A 122 11.29 -18.30 11.51
CA VAL A 122 11.71 -17.53 10.35
C VAL A 122 13.20 -17.20 10.49
N GLU A 123 14.01 -17.72 9.57
CA GLU A 123 15.39 -17.30 9.39
C GLU A 123 15.45 -16.13 8.42
N LEU A 124 16.15 -15.08 8.84
CA LEU A 124 16.37 -13.88 8.07
C LEU A 124 17.75 -13.91 7.40
N THR A 125 17.92 -13.13 6.33
CA THR A 125 19.19 -13.03 5.60
C THR A 125 20.35 -12.49 6.44
N ASN A 126 20.06 -11.74 7.52
CA ASN A 126 21.05 -11.28 8.49
C ASN A 126 21.44 -12.36 9.54
N GLY A 127 20.97 -13.60 9.37
CA GLY A 127 21.28 -14.74 10.25
C GLY A 127 20.42 -14.84 11.51
N LYS A 128 19.57 -13.85 11.79
CA LYS A 128 18.64 -13.87 12.92
C LYS A 128 17.50 -14.85 12.67
N ILE A 129 17.06 -15.50 13.73
CA ILE A 129 15.96 -16.47 13.67
C ILE A 129 14.95 -16.11 14.75
N TYR A 130 13.68 -16.00 14.38
CA TYR A 130 12.59 -15.73 15.31
C TYR A 130 11.56 -16.85 15.25
N GLY A 131 11.07 -17.28 16.42
CA GLY A 131 9.89 -18.13 16.50
C GLY A 131 8.62 -17.29 16.59
N CYS A 132 7.53 -17.75 15.99
CA CYS A 132 6.23 -17.11 16.07
C CYS A 132 5.08 -18.13 15.95
N ASP A 133 3.90 -17.73 16.41
CA ASP A 133 2.68 -18.53 16.27
C ASP A 133 2.16 -18.54 14.84
N PHE A 134 2.31 -17.43 14.12
CA PHE A 134 1.96 -17.33 12.70
C PHE A 134 2.63 -16.15 12.02
N LEU A 135 2.68 -16.23 10.70
CA LEU A 135 3.36 -15.32 9.81
C LEU A 135 2.37 -14.79 8.77
N VAL A 136 2.26 -13.46 8.62
CA VAL A 136 1.63 -12.86 7.42
C VAL A 136 2.74 -12.38 6.51
N SER A 137 2.68 -12.80 5.25
CA SER A 137 3.46 -12.20 4.17
C SER A 137 2.62 -11.16 3.44
N ALA A 138 3.12 -9.92 3.38
CA ALA A 138 2.52 -8.84 2.61
C ALA A 138 3.57 -8.17 1.70
N THR A 139 4.31 -8.97 0.93
CA THR A 139 5.46 -8.55 0.12
C THR A 139 5.10 -8.11 -1.31
N GLY A 140 3.83 -8.10 -1.67
CA GLY A 140 3.35 -7.82 -3.02
C GLY A 140 2.68 -9.04 -3.66
N VAL A 141 2.37 -8.94 -4.96
CA VAL A 141 1.77 -10.02 -5.74
C VAL A 141 2.57 -10.23 -7.03
N THR A 142 2.63 -11.47 -7.51
CA THR A 142 3.30 -11.86 -8.77
C THR A 142 2.24 -12.27 -9.79
N PRO A 143 2.33 -11.91 -11.08
CA PRO A 143 1.36 -12.32 -12.09
C PRO A 143 1.28 -13.82 -12.20
N ASN A 144 0.07 -14.37 -12.19
CA ASN A 144 -0.14 -15.80 -12.34
C ASN A 144 -0.25 -16.18 -13.83
N VAL A 145 0.82 -15.99 -14.60
CA VAL A 145 0.83 -16.22 -16.06
C VAL A 145 1.14 -17.67 -16.45
N GLN A 146 1.82 -18.42 -15.57
CA GLN A 146 2.36 -19.75 -15.87
C GLN A 146 1.35 -20.74 -16.48
N PRO A 147 0.08 -20.81 -16.01
CA PRO A 147 -0.90 -21.71 -16.61
C PRO A 147 -1.18 -21.47 -18.10
N PHE A 148 -0.91 -20.26 -18.61
CA PHE A 148 -1.24 -19.86 -19.98
C PHE A 148 -0.05 -19.93 -20.93
N LEU A 149 1.18 -19.95 -20.42
CA LEU A 149 2.39 -19.89 -21.27
C LEU A 149 2.72 -21.22 -21.94
N HIS A 150 2.30 -22.36 -21.38
CA HIS A 150 2.60 -23.65 -21.99
C HIS A 150 1.84 -23.80 -23.31
N GLY A 151 2.59 -23.83 -24.43
CA GLY A 151 2.02 -23.97 -25.77
C GLY A 151 1.49 -22.67 -26.40
N ASN A 152 1.63 -21.52 -25.72
CA ASN A 152 1.23 -20.20 -26.23
C ASN A 152 2.41 -19.22 -26.18
N ASN A 153 2.46 -18.29 -27.11
CA ASN A 153 3.52 -17.28 -27.20
C ASN A 153 2.98 -15.89 -26.81
N PHE A 154 2.60 -15.74 -25.54
CA PHE A 154 2.19 -14.43 -25.02
C PHE A 154 3.41 -13.53 -24.76
N ASP A 155 3.29 -12.26 -25.11
CA ASP A 155 4.29 -11.25 -24.74
C ASP A 155 4.16 -10.90 -23.26
N LEU A 156 5.31 -10.85 -22.58
CA LEU A 156 5.39 -10.57 -21.15
C LEU A 156 6.05 -9.21 -20.86
N GLY A 157 5.51 -8.50 -19.88
CA GLY A 157 6.08 -7.28 -19.31
C GLY A 157 7.33 -7.57 -18.46
N GLU A 158 8.05 -6.52 -18.08
CA GLU A 158 9.22 -6.63 -17.20
C GLU A 158 8.88 -7.21 -15.82
N ASP A 159 7.65 -6.99 -15.36
CA ASP A 159 7.10 -7.53 -14.11
C ASP A 159 6.50 -8.95 -14.25
N GLY A 160 6.67 -9.57 -15.42
CA GLY A 160 6.21 -10.92 -15.75
C GLY A 160 4.71 -11.04 -16.04
N GLY A 161 3.97 -9.93 -16.18
CA GLY A 161 2.56 -9.95 -16.52
C GLY A 161 2.33 -10.09 -18.02
N LEU A 162 1.12 -10.51 -18.43
CA LEU A 162 0.72 -10.52 -19.83
C LEU A 162 0.62 -9.08 -20.32
N LYS A 163 1.38 -8.72 -21.36
CA LYS A 163 1.26 -7.39 -21.96
C LYS A 163 -0.14 -7.21 -22.54
N VAL A 164 -0.74 -6.08 -22.23
CA VAL A 164 -2.00 -5.66 -22.85
C VAL A 164 -1.91 -4.25 -23.41
N ASP A 165 -2.54 -4.03 -24.56
CA ASP A 165 -2.70 -2.72 -25.17
C ASP A 165 -3.79 -1.87 -24.50
N ASP A 166 -4.05 -0.68 -25.06
CA ASP A 166 -5.10 0.27 -24.64
C ASP A 166 -6.52 -0.24 -24.86
N GLN A 167 -6.70 -1.43 -25.45
CA GLN A 167 -7.97 -2.12 -25.63
C GLN A 167 -7.99 -3.48 -24.92
N MET A 168 -7.09 -3.70 -23.95
CA MET A 168 -6.96 -4.91 -23.14
C MET A 168 -6.61 -6.18 -23.95
N ARG A 169 -6.14 -6.04 -25.18
CA ARG A 169 -5.75 -7.18 -26.03
C ARG A 169 -4.36 -7.66 -25.67
N THR A 170 -4.18 -8.97 -25.68
CA THR A 170 -2.86 -9.59 -25.58
C THR A 170 -2.16 -9.61 -26.94
N SER A 171 -0.93 -10.14 -27.00
CA SER A 171 -0.22 -10.37 -28.27
C SER A 171 -0.85 -11.45 -29.16
N LEU A 172 -1.77 -12.25 -28.63
CA LEU A 172 -2.46 -13.29 -29.38
C LEU A 172 -3.84 -12.80 -29.85
N PRO A 173 -4.24 -13.15 -31.09
CA PRO A 173 -5.51 -12.72 -31.65
C PRO A 173 -6.69 -13.24 -30.82
N ASP A 174 -7.73 -12.41 -30.71
CA ASP A 174 -8.99 -12.73 -30.01
C ASP A 174 -8.84 -13.07 -28.52
N ILE A 175 -7.67 -12.83 -27.92
CA ILE A 175 -7.41 -13.04 -26.49
C ILE A 175 -7.17 -11.70 -25.80
N TYR A 176 -7.97 -11.46 -24.77
CA TYR A 176 -7.88 -10.30 -23.90
C TYR A 176 -7.49 -10.75 -22.49
N ALA A 177 -6.86 -9.86 -21.74
CA ALA A 177 -6.53 -10.09 -20.35
C ALA A 177 -6.87 -8.86 -19.51
N ALA A 178 -7.22 -9.06 -18.24
CA ALA A 178 -7.54 -7.98 -17.31
C ALA A 178 -7.08 -8.30 -15.88
N GLY A 179 -6.81 -7.25 -15.10
CA GLY A 179 -6.47 -7.33 -13.69
C GLY A 179 -5.01 -7.73 -13.42
N ASP A 180 -4.76 -8.32 -12.26
CA ASP A 180 -3.42 -8.52 -11.68
C ASP A 180 -2.46 -9.37 -12.53
N ILE A 181 -2.99 -10.10 -13.52
CA ILE A 181 -2.18 -10.88 -14.47
C ILE A 181 -1.51 -10.01 -15.53
N CYS A 182 -1.97 -8.79 -15.74
CA CYS A 182 -1.60 -7.95 -16.89
C CYS A 182 -0.49 -6.96 -16.57
N THR A 183 0.21 -6.54 -17.61
CA THR A 183 1.08 -5.36 -17.66
C THR A 183 0.51 -4.39 -18.69
N ALA A 184 0.09 -3.22 -18.23
CA ALA A 184 -0.38 -2.14 -19.10
C ALA A 184 0.77 -1.64 -20.00
N CYS A 185 0.61 -1.70 -21.32
CA CYS A 185 1.66 -1.33 -22.29
C CYS A 185 1.29 -0.17 -23.22
N TRP A 186 0.23 0.57 -22.90
CA TRP A 186 -0.08 1.85 -23.54
C TRP A 186 0.72 2.99 -22.91
N GLN A 187 0.68 4.17 -23.51
CA GLN A 187 1.23 5.39 -22.91
C GLN A 187 0.31 5.84 -21.77
N PRO A 188 0.70 5.70 -20.49
CA PRO A 188 -0.18 6.07 -19.39
C PRO A 188 -0.29 7.59 -19.28
N SER A 189 -1.41 8.06 -18.73
CA SER A 189 -1.51 9.43 -18.23
C SER A 189 -0.38 9.73 -17.23
N PRO A 190 0.19 10.96 -17.21
CA PRO A 190 1.25 11.35 -16.28
C PRO A 190 0.90 11.15 -14.79
N VAL A 191 -0.39 11.11 -14.46
CA VAL A 191 -0.91 10.98 -13.10
C VAL A 191 -1.59 9.62 -12.86
N TRP A 192 -1.63 8.75 -13.86
CA TRP A 192 -2.03 7.36 -13.69
C TRP A 192 -0.84 6.45 -13.41
N GLN A 193 -1.09 5.36 -12.71
CA GLN A 193 -0.14 4.26 -12.56
C GLN A 193 -0.86 2.95 -12.33
N GLN A 194 -0.31 1.89 -12.90
CA GLN A 194 -0.81 0.56 -12.64
C GLN A 194 -0.49 0.15 -11.20
N MET A 195 -1.51 -0.33 -10.49
CA MET A 195 -1.35 -1.05 -9.23
C MET A 195 -2.30 -2.23 -9.23
N ARG A 196 -1.82 -3.36 -8.71
CA ARG A 196 -2.59 -4.61 -8.61
C ARG A 196 -3.56 -4.55 -7.44
N LEU A 197 -4.66 -3.85 -7.71
CA LEU A 197 -5.73 -3.53 -6.78
C LEU A 197 -7.03 -4.06 -7.36
N TRP A 198 -7.92 -4.49 -6.47
CA TRP A 198 -9.26 -4.93 -6.85
C TRP A 198 -10.01 -3.85 -7.66
N THR A 199 -9.84 -2.56 -7.34
CA THR A 199 -10.47 -1.44 -8.07
C THR A 199 -10.03 -1.39 -9.52
N GLN A 200 -8.71 -1.47 -9.78
CA GLN A 200 -8.18 -1.51 -11.15
C GLN A 200 -8.56 -2.81 -11.86
N ALA A 201 -8.49 -3.96 -11.18
CA ALA A 201 -8.90 -5.23 -11.78
C ALA A 201 -10.38 -5.21 -12.23
N ARG A 202 -11.26 -4.58 -11.44
CA ARG A 202 -12.66 -4.36 -11.82
C ARG A 202 -12.79 -3.43 -13.03
N GLN A 203 -12.07 -2.32 -13.08
CA GLN A 203 -12.07 -1.39 -14.21
C GLN A 203 -11.57 -2.06 -15.50
N MET A 204 -10.43 -2.76 -15.43
CA MET A 204 -9.86 -3.52 -16.54
C MET A 204 -10.81 -4.60 -17.03
N GLY A 205 -11.45 -5.36 -16.12
CA GLY A 205 -12.39 -6.41 -16.51
C GLY A 205 -13.62 -5.86 -17.24
N TRP A 206 -14.18 -4.74 -16.76
CA TRP A 206 -15.32 -4.10 -17.41
C TRP A 206 -14.96 -3.51 -18.77
N TYR A 207 -13.80 -2.86 -18.86
CA TYR A 207 -13.31 -2.28 -20.10
C TYR A 207 -12.93 -3.34 -21.14
N ALA A 208 -12.30 -4.45 -20.73
CA ALA A 208 -12.03 -5.59 -21.62
C ALA A 208 -13.31 -6.14 -22.26
N ALA A 209 -14.40 -6.24 -21.50
CA ALA A 209 -15.70 -6.64 -22.04
C ALA A 209 -16.25 -5.64 -23.08
N LYS A 210 -16.10 -4.33 -22.83
CA LYS A 210 -16.46 -3.29 -23.82
C LYS A 210 -15.62 -3.43 -25.09
N CYS A 211 -14.31 -3.65 -24.96
CA CYS A 211 -13.40 -3.83 -26.10
C CYS A 211 -13.75 -5.07 -26.93
N MET A 212 -14.08 -6.19 -26.29
CA MET A 212 -14.57 -7.40 -26.98
C MET A 212 -15.85 -7.11 -27.78
N ALA A 213 -16.82 -6.43 -27.18
CA ALA A 213 -18.09 -6.09 -27.82
C ALA A 213 -17.89 -5.12 -29.01
N ALA A 214 -17.07 -4.08 -28.83
CA ALA A 214 -16.73 -3.12 -29.86
C ALA A 214 -15.99 -3.78 -31.04
N ALA A 215 -15.01 -4.65 -30.75
CA ALA A 215 -14.29 -5.43 -31.76
C ALA A 215 -15.23 -6.32 -32.58
N SER A 216 -16.19 -7.00 -31.92
CA SER A 216 -17.18 -7.84 -32.61
C SER A 216 -18.11 -7.04 -33.53
N LEU A 217 -18.32 -5.75 -33.27
CA LEU A 217 -19.15 -4.85 -34.07
C LEU A 217 -18.34 -4.03 -35.08
N GLY A 218 -17.01 -4.14 -35.08
CA GLY A 218 -16.13 -3.32 -35.92
C GLY A 218 -16.15 -1.84 -35.54
N HIS A 219 -16.51 -1.51 -34.29
CA HIS A 219 -16.56 -0.14 -33.80
C HIS A 219 -15.28 0.23 -33.05
N PRO A 220 -14.71 1.43 -33.28
CA PRO A 220 -13.64 1.95 -32.43
C PRO A 220 -14.18 2.28 -31.04
N ILE A 221 -13.33 2.16 -30.03
CA ILE A 221 -13.61 2.60 -28.67
C ILE A 221 -12.35 3.25 -28.08
N ASP A 222 -12.53 4.39 -27.43
CA ASP A 222 -11.49 5.10 -26.71
C ASP A 222 -11.30 4.51 -25.32
N MET A 223 -10.13 4.76 -24.73
CA MET A 223 -9.81 4.34 -23.37
C MET A 223 -10.80 4.93 -22.37
N ASP A 224 -11.19 4.12 -21.39
CA ASP A 224 -12.07 4.56 -20.31
C ASP A 224 -11.35 5.59 -19.43
N PHE A 225 -12.05 6.66 -19.06
CA PHE A 225 -11.53 7.73 -18.20
C PHE A 225 -10.96 7.20 -16.86
N SER A 226 -11.41 6.02 -16.42
CA SER A 226 -10.86 5.29 -15.27
C SER A 226 -9.33 5.07 -15.32
N PHE A 227 -8.70 5.21 -16.48
CA PHE A 227 -7.26 5.05 -16.68
C PHE A 227 -6.49 6.39 -16.81
N GLU A 228 -7.15 7.52 -16.59
CA GLU A 228 -6.54 8.87 -16.63
C GLU A 228 -5.93 9.30 -15.29
N LEU A 229 -6.50 8.83 -14.16
CA LEU A 229 -6.03 9.18 -12.81
C LEU A 229 -5.90 7.93 -11.94
N PHE A 230 -4.79 7.82 -11.20
CA PHE A 230 -4.72 6.86 -10.12
C PHE A 230 -5.54 7.36 -8.93
N ALA A 231 -6.59 6.63 -8.55
CA ALA A 231 -7.35 6.89 -7.33
C ALA A 231 -7.53 5.60 -6.51
N HIS A 232 -7.29 5.70 -5.20
CA HIS A 232 -7.53 4.59 -4.28
C HIS A 232 -8.02 5.09 -2.92
N VAL A 233 -9.14 4.53 -2.47
CA VAL A 233 -9.69 4.78 -1.13
C VAL A 233 -9.59 3.51 -0.29
N THR A 234 -9.09 3.65 0.93
CA THR A 234 -9.05 2.58 1.93
C THR A 234 -9.37 3.14 3.32
N LYS A 235 -9.48 2.25 4.31
CA LYS A 235 -9.64 2.63 5.72
C LYS A 235 -8.53 2.04 6.55
N PHE A 236 -7.90 2.88 7.36
CA PHE A 236 -6.85 2.47 8.30
C PHE A 236 -7.10 3.12 9.66
N PHE A 237 -7.17 2.30 10.72
CA PHE A 237 -7.56 2.76 12.07
C PHE A 237 -8.82 3.63 12.12
N ASN A 238 -9.82 3.28 11.29
CA ASN A 238 -11.07 4.02 11.12
C ASN A 238 -10.95 5.41 10.48
N TYR A 239 -9.76 5.81 10.03
CA TYR A 239 -9.60 6.94 9.13
C TYR A 239 -9.84 6.51 7.70
N LYS A 240 -10.59 7.32 6.96
CA LYS A 240 -10.61 7.31 5.50
C LYS A 240 -9.20 7.70 5.02
N VAL A 241 -8.66 6.95 4.06
CA VAL A 241 -7.37 7.25 3.42
C VAL A 241 -7.59 7.26 1.92
N VAL A 242 -7.31 8.39 1.29
CA VAL A 242 -7.45 8.61 -0.15
C VAL A 242 -6.07 8.88 -0.74
N LEU A 243 -5.78 8.20 -1.85
CA LEU A 243 -4.53 8.31 -2.60
C LEU A 243 -4.88 8.74 -4.02
N LEU A 244 -4.33 9.86 -4.46
CA LEU A 244 -4.58 10.43 -5.77
C LEU A 244 -3.26 10.61 -6.54
N GLY A 245 -3.28 10.32 -7.83
CA GLY A 245 -2.17 10.58 -8.73
C GLY A 245 -0.85 9.89 -8.32
N LYS A 246 0.25 10.62 -8.53
CA LYS A 246 1.59 10.29 -8.03
C LYS A 246 1.75 10.67 -6.56
N TYR A 247 0.88 10.12 -5.69
CA TYR A 247 0.80 10.42 -4.26
C TYR A 247 2.10 10.25 -3.44
N ASN A 248 3.11 9.55 -3.98
CA ASN A 248 4.45 9.40 -3.40
C ASN A 248 5.56 9.92 -4.33
N ALA A 249 5.25 10.82 -5.25
CA ALA A 249 6.15 11.30 -6.29
C ALA A 249 6.74 10.16 -7.16
N GLN A 250 5.93 9.12 -7.41
CA GLN A 250 6.38 7.95 -8.15
C GLN A 250 6.77 8.33 -9.58
N GLY A 251 8.04 8.12 -9.94
CA GLY A 251 8.53 8.40 -11.29
C GLY A 251 8.74 9.88 -11.61
N LEU A 252 8.61 10.80 -10.64
CA LEU A 252 8.81 12.23 -10.87
C LEU A 252 10.27 12.70 -10.75
N GLY A 253 11.17 11.83 -10.28
CA GLY A 253 12.57 12.18 -10.02
C GLY A 253 12.74 12.91 -8.68
N SER A 254 13.68 13.85 -8.62
CA SER A 254 13.96 14.68 -7.43
C SER A 254 13.40 16.10 -7.53
N ASP A 255 12.92 16.49 -8.70
CA ASP A 255 12.42 17.83 -8.99
C ASP A 255 10.92 17.91 -8.70
N HIS A 256 10.58 17.82 -7.41
CA HIS A 256 9.21 17.91 -6.93
C HIS A 256 9.18 18.46 -5.51
N GLU A 257 8.07 19.10 -5.18
CA GLU A 257 7.84 19.71 -3.88
C GLU A 257 6.78 18.92 -3.12
N LEU A 258 6.94 18.84 -1.79
CA LEU A 258 5.97 18.23 -0.91
C LEU A 258 5.38 19.28 0.02
N MET A 259 4.07 19.43 -0.03
CA MET A 259 3.32 20.26 0.91
C MET A 259 2.58 19.38 1.91
N LEU A 260 2.54 19.80 3.17
CA LEU A 260 2.02 18.99 4.27
C LEU A 260 1.17 19.84 5.22
N ARG A 261 -0.04 19.38 5.50
CA ARG A 261 -0.90 19.87 6.60
C ARG A 261 -1.26 18.69 7.49
N CYS A 262 -1.12 18.85 8.81
CA CYS A 262 -1.41 17.79 9.77
C CYS A 262 -2.10 18.38 10.99
N THR A 263 -3.35 17.98 11.21
CA THR A 263 -4.12 18.31 12.40
C THR A 263 -4.29 17.04 13.22
N ARG A 264 -3.51 16.92 14.29
CA ARG A 264 -3.37 15.68 15.07
C ARG A 264 -4.73 15.08 15.46
N GLY A 265 -4.97 13.84 15.01
CA GLY A 265 -6.18 13.09 15.34
C GLY A 265 -7.44 13.47 14.54
N GLN A 266 -7.33 14.42 13.62
CA GLN A 266 -8.42 14.84 12.72
C GLN A 266 -8.08 14.50 11.28
N GLU A 267 -7.09 15.20 10.70
CA GLU A 267 -6.69 15.03 9.32
C GLU A 267 -5.18 15.08 9.09
N TYR A 268 -4.76 14.46 7.99
CA TYR A 268 -3.43 14.61 7.41
C TYR A 268 -3.57 14.74 5.90
N ILE A 269 -2.95 15.78 5.35
CA ILE A 269 -2.95 16.10 3.93
C ILE A 269 -1.51 16.22 3.47
N LYS A 270 -1.19 15.51 2.38
CA LYS A 270 0.07 15.65 1.65
C LYS A 270 -0.24 15.90 0.20
N VAL A 271 0.41 16.89 -0.37
CA VAL A 271 0.35 17.21 -1.80
C VAL A 271 1.75 17.06 -2.41
N VAL A 272 1.81 16.48 -3.61
CA VAL A 272 3.01 16.37 -4.45
C VAL A 272 2.86 17.34 -5.60
N MET A 273 3.76 18.31 -5.66
CA MET A 273 3.79 19.37 -6.68
C MET A 273 4.99 19.19 -7.60
N GLN A 274 4.84 19.49 -8.89
CA GLN A 274 5.94 19.57 -9.85
C GLN A 274 5.62 20.62 -10.89
N ASN A 275 6.58 21.53 -11.15
CA ASN A 275 6.41 22.62 -12.14
C ASN A 275 5.11 23.43 -11.94
N GLY A 276 4.78 23.75 -10.68
CA GLY A 276 3.57 24.48 -10.34
C GLY A 276 2.27 23.68 -10.41
N ARG A 277 2.30 22.40 -10.79
CA ARG A 277 1.09 21.56 -10.94
C ARG A 277 0.99 20.48 -9.87
N MET A 278 -0.24 20.14 -9.50
CA MET A 278 -0.49 19.02 -8.58
C MET A 278 -0.36 17.69 -9.31
N MET A 279 0.56 16.84 -8.82
CA MET A 279 0.81 15.53 -9.40
C MET A 279 0.19 14.39 -8.58
N GLY A 280 -0.09 14.60 -7.30
CA GLY A 280 -0.74 13.61 -6.46
C GLY A 280 -0.97 14.06 -5.03
N ALA A 281 -1.79 13.31 -4.30
CA ALA A 281 -2.13 13.63 -2.92
C ALA A 281 -2.34 12.39 -2.04
N VAL A 282 -2.12 12.56 -0.73
CA VAL A 282 -2.55 11.63 0.31
C VAL A 282 -3.43 12.40 1.28
N LEU A 283 -4.69 11.99 1.39
CA LEU A 283 -5.67 12.57 2.31
C LEU A 283 -6.04 11.51 3.34
N ILE A 284 -5.97 11.85 4.63
CA ILE A 284 -6.31 10.97 5.73
C ILE A 284 -7.24 11.72 6.66
N GLY A 285 -8.35 11.08 7.04
CA GLY A 285 -9.40 11.73 7.82
C GLY A 285 -10.56 12.20 6.94
N GLU A 286 -11.40 13.07 7.50
CA GLU A 286 -12.42 13.79 6.74
C GLU A 286 -11.81 15.14 6.37
N THR A 287 -11.32 15.24 5.13
CA THR A 287 -10.62 16.44 4.61
C THR A 287 -11.49 17.32 3.74
N ASP A 288 -12.55 16.75 3.14
CA ASP A 288 -13.43 17.41 2.17
C ASP A 288 -12.66 18.07 1.00
N LEU A 289 -11.56 17.44 0.56
CA LEU A 289 -10.64 17.94 -0.48
C LEU A 289 -10.46 16.93 -1.64
N GLU A 290 -11.12 15.78 -1.56
CA GLU A 290 -10.95 14.67 -2.48
C GLU A 290 -11.29 15.06 -3.92
N GLU A 291 -12.46 15.68 -4.11
CA GLU A 291 -12.96 16.09 -5.43
C GLU A 291 -12.15 17.27 -5.98
N THR A 292 -11.89 18.28 -5.14
CA THR A 292 -11.05 19.42 -5.52
C THR A 292 -9.69 18.95 -6.00
N PHE A 293 -9.00 18.10 -5.23
CA PHE A 293 -7.64 17.65 -5.58
C PHE A 293 -7.65 16.71 -6.78
N GLU A 294 -8.67 15.86 -6.93
CA GLU A 294 -8.86 15.06 -8.15
C GLU A 294 -8.96 15.97 -9.39
N ASN A 295 -9.78 17.03 -9.34
CA ASN A 295 -9.93 18.00 -10.42
C ASN A 295 -8.64 18.79 -10.69
N LEU A 296 -7.94 19.24 -9.66
CA LEU A 296 -6.65 19.94 -9.79
C LEU A 296 -5.60 19.08 -10.51
N ILE A 297 -5.55 17.79 -10.16
CA ILE A 297 -4.65 16.82 -10.78
C ILE A 297 -5.06 16.54 -12.22
N LEU A 298 -6.34 16.28 -12.49
CA LEU A 298 -6.84 15.97 -13.84
C LEU A 298 -6.68 17.14 -14.81
N ASN A 299 -7.05 18.34 -14.38
CA ASN A 299 -6.97 19.55 -15.19
C ASN A 299 -5.55 20.09 -15.33
N GLN A 300 -4.58 19.53 -14.57
CA GLN A 300 -3.19 19.95 -14.58
C GLN A 300 -3.07 21.46 -14.41
N MET A 301 -3.81 22.05 -13.47
CA MET A 301 -3.83 23.50 -13.30
C MET A 301 -2.51 24.04 -12.76
N ASP A 302 -2.15 25.25 -13.17
CA ASP A 302 -0.98 25.95 -12.63
C ASP A 302 -1.37 26.60 -11.30
N LEU A 303 -0.73 26.13 -10.23
CA LEU A 303 -0.96 26.52 -8.86
C LEU A 303 0.21 27.35 -8.29
N SER A 304 1.16 27.77 -9.13
CA SER A 304 2.34 28.53 -8.71
C SER A 304 1.98 29.83 -7.97
N SER A 305 0.84 30.44 -8.29
CA SER A 305 0.36 31.66 -7.64
C SER A 305 -0.06 31.47 -6.19
N TYR A 306 -0.39 30.24 -5.77
CA TYR A 306 -0.87 29.96 -4.42
C TYR A 306 0.27 29.70 -3.44
N GLY A 307 1.42 29.18 -3.91
CA GLY A 307 2.58 28.95 -3.05
C GLY A 307 2.23 28.14 -1.79
N GLU A 308 2.58 28.68 -0.61
CA GLU A 308 2.30 28.03 0.69
C GLU A 308 0.81 28.07 1.10
N ASP A 309 0.04 29.00 0.53
CA ASP A 309 -1.38 29.23 0.86
C ASP A 309 -2.29 28.11 0.34
N LEU A 310 -1.79 27.24 -0.56
CA LEU A 310 -2.55 26.12 -1.13
C LEU A 310 -3.15 25.17 -0.07
N LEU A 311 -2.51 25.07 1.10
CA LEU A 311 -2.98 24.24 2.21
C LEU A 311 -3.49 25.05 3.41
N ASP A 312 -3.61 26.38 3.32
CA ASP A 312 -4.15 27.18 4.42
C ASP A 312 -5.61 26.78 4.70
N PRO A 313 -5.95 26.32 5.92
CA PRO A 313 -7.31 25.93 6.25
C PRO A 313 -8.32 27.08 6.27
N ASN A 314 -7.85 28.34 6.24
CA ASN A 314 -8.73 29.52 6.19
C ASN A 314 -9.07 29.95 4.76
N ILE A 315 -8.49 29.28 3.76
CA ILE A 315 -8.71 29.55 2.35
C ILE A 315 -9.55 28.40 1.81
N ASP A 316 -10.76 28.72 1.36
CA ASP A 316 -11.55 27.75 0.61
C ASP A 316 -10.96 27.67 -0.79
N ILE A 317 -10.32 26.54 -1.07
CA ILE A 317 -9.68 26.31 -2.36
C ILE A 317 -10.72 26.08 -3.47
N GLU A 318 -11.96 25.71 -3.13
CA GLU A 318 -13.04 25.50 -4.10
C GLU A 318 -13.52 26.82 -4.69
N ASP A 319 -13.59 27.89 -3.87
CA ASP A 319 -13.99 29.24 -4.28
C ASP A 319 -13.13 29.84 -5.42
N TYR A 320 -11.93 29.31 -5.65
CA TYR A 320 -11.02 29.79 -6.70
C TYR A 320 -11.25 29.11 -8.05
N PHE A 321 -12.03 28.05 -8.10
CA PHE A 321 -12.17 27.18 -9.26
C PHE A 321 -13.61 27.06 -9.80
N ASP A 322 -14.55 27.77 -9.17
CA ASP A 322 -15.86 28.13 -9.73
C ASP A 322 -15.77 29.30 -10.75
#